data_AF-A0A532B5V9-F1
#
_entry.id   AF-A0A532B5V9-F1
#
_cell.length_a   1.000
_cell.length_b   1.000
_cell.length_c   1.000
_cell.angle_alpha   90.00
_cell.angle_beta   90.00
_cell.angle_gamma   90.00
#
_symmetry.space_group_name_H-M   'P 1'
#
loop_
_entity.id
_entity.type
_entity.pdbx_description
1 polymer ?
#
loop_
_entity_poly.entity_id
_entity_poly.type
_entity_poly.pdbx_seq_one_letter_code
_entity_poly.pdbx_strand_id
1 'polypeptide(L)'
;TWIAGALATGSSSLTASDAFSALLGGRTILDLAGGLQLRRSHIMGVNRIELADFNDTMRERLSAYGLFGEIISWKLRMFVPTDASGPAILGKLLERYPVRRIETREDA
;
A
#
# COMPACT_ATOMS: atom_id res chain seq x y z
N THR A 1 -22.66 11.13 -15.17
CA THR A 1 -21.36 11.81 -15.05
C THR A 1 -21.21 12.25 -13.61
N TRP A 2 -20.38 11.58 -12.82
CA TRP A 2 -20.17 11.91 -11.41
C TRP A 2 -18.71 12.32 -11.23
N ILE A 3 -18.53 13.51 -10.66
CA ILE A 3 -17.24 14.15 -10.41
C ILE A 3 -16.76 13.69 -9.04
N ALA A 4 -15.60 13.03 -8.99
CA ALA A 4 -14.95 12.65 -7.73
C ALA A 4 -14.20 13.87 -7.15
N GLY A 5 -14.82 14.56 -6.20
CA GLY A 5 -14.18 15.60 -5.39
C GLY A 5 -13.70 15.04 -4.06
N ALA A 6 -12.40 14.86 -3.91
CA ALA A 6 -11.74 14.81 -2.60
C ALA A 6 -10.32 15.36 -2.75
N LEU A 7 -10.20 16.68 -2.60
CA LEU A 7 -8.92 17.36 -2.37
C LEU A 7 -8.67 17.31 -0.86
N ALA A 8 -7.97 16.27 -0.40
CA ALA A 8 -7.33 16.32 0.91
C ALA A 8 -5.90 16.88 0.73
N THR A 9 -5.81 18.19 0.51
CA THR A 9 -4.56 18.92 0.65
C THR A 9 -4.29 19.09 2.14
N GLY A 10 -3.69 18.07 2.74
CA GLY A 10 -3.22 18.10 4.11
C GLY A 10 -1.96 17.26 4.19
N SER A 11 -0.79 17.89 4.00
CA SER A 11 0.49 17.30 4.39
C SER A 11 0.62 17.31 5.92
N SER A 12 -0.33 16.67 6.60
CA SER A 12 -0.01 16.02 7.87
C SER A 12 0.97 14.93 7.46
N SER A 13 2.24 15.04 7.85
CA SER A 13 3.26 14.05 7.50
C SER A 13 2.84 12.68 8.03
N LEU A 14 2.13 11.89 7.21
CA LEU A 14 1.67 10.56 7.56
C LEU A 14 2.91 9.72 7.84
N THR A 15 3.12 9.37 9.11
CA THR A 15 4.28 8.56 9.47
C THR A 15 4.09 7.15 8.92
N ALA A 16 5.18 6.41 8.70
CA ALA A 16 5.08 5.04 8.22
C ALA A 16 4.28 4.14 9.17
N SER A 17 4.37 4.36 10.48
CA SER A 17 3.59 3.64 11.50
C SER A 17 2.09 3.97 11.43
N ASP A 18 1.74 5.24 11.21
CA ASP A 18 0.34 5.65 11.05
C ASP A 18 -0.24 5.12 9.75
N ALA A 19 0.51 5.20 8.64
CA ALA A 19 0.14 4.62 7.35
C ALA A 19 -0.08 3.11 7.48
N PHE A 20 0.83 2.41 8.15
CA PHE A 20 0.75 0.97 8.36
C PHE A 20 -0.50 0.59 9.16
N SER A 21 -0.76 1.28 10.26
CA SER A 21 -1.94 1.07 11.10
C SER A 21 -3.24 1.38 10.34
N ALA A 22 -3.26 2.46 9.56
CA ALA A 22 -4.40 2.86 8.75
C ALA A 22 -4.72 1.85 7.65
N LEU A 23 -3.69 1.28 7.01
CA LEU A 23 -3.82 0.21 6.01
C LEU A 23 -4.33 -1.08 6.65
N LEU A 24 -3.76 -1.54 7.78
CA LEU A 24 -4.28 -2.70 8.50
C LEU A 24 -5.72 -2.50 8.98
N GLY A 25 -6.09 -1.27 9.34
CA GLY A 25 -7.46 -0.88 9.67
C GLY A 25 -8.45 -1.10 8.52
N GLY A 26 -7.97 -1.21 7.27
CA GLY A 26 -8.76 -1.65 6.11
C GLY A 26 -9.70 -0.62 5.51
N ARG A 27 -9.79 0.57 6.11
CA ARG A 27 -10.59 1.70 5.63
C ARG A 27 -9.76 2.72 4.85
N THR A 28 -8.49 2.43 4.58
CA THR A 28 -7.57 3.36 3.94
C THR A 28 -6.95 2.73 2.70
N ILE A 29 -6.87 3.51 1.63
CA ILE A 29 -6.09 3.22 0.43
C ILE A 29 -5.11 4.38 0.24
N LEU A 30 -3.87 4.07 -0.12
CA LEU A 30 -2.86 5.09 -0.42
C LEU A 30 -2.45 4.96 -1.89
N ASP A 31 -2.67 6.02 -2.65
CA ASP A 31 -2.09 6.13 -3.99
C ASP A 31 -0.71 6.77 -3.87
N LEU A 32 0.29 6.14 -4.47
CA LEU A 32 1.68 6.56 -4.43
C LEU A 32 2.15 7.08 -5.79
N ALA A 33 3.27 7.79 -5.77
CA ALA A 33 3.94 8.18 -7.01
C ALA A 33 4.29 6.94 -7.86
N GLY A 34 4.20 7.09 -9.18
CA GLY A 34 4.41 5.98 -10.12
C GLY A 34 3.18 5.12 -10.37
N GLY A 35 1.99 5.56 -9.92
CA GLY A 35 0.73 4.85 -10.14
C GLY A 35 0.56 3.60 -9.28
N LEU A 36 1.39 3.45 -8.24
CA LEU A 36 1.28 2.34 -7.29
C LEU A 36 0.16 2.61 -6.30
N GLN A 37 -0.44 1.54 -5.77
CA GLN A 37 -1.46 1.64 -4.75
C GLN A 37 -1.20 0.68 -3.59
N LEU A 38 -1.32 1.17 -2.36
CA LEU A 38 -1.35 0.33 -1.16
C LEU A 38 -2.78 0.19 -0.65
N ARG A 39 -3.17 -1.04 -0.36
CA ARG A 39 -4.49 -1.35 0.22
C ARG A 39 -4.43 -2.58 1.09
N ARG A 40 -5.45 -2.77 1.92
CA ARG A 40 -5.67 -4.05 2.59
C ARG A 40 -6.34 -5.04 1.65
N SER A 41 -5.80 -6.24 1.60
CA SER A 41 -6.36 -7.37 0.87
C SER A 41 -6.53 -8.55 1.81
N HIS A 42 -7.69 -9.21 1.73
CA HIS A 42 -7.93 -10.46 2.46
C HIS A 42 -7.69 -11.63 1.52
N ILE A 43 -6.66 -12.43 1.82
CA ILE A 43 -6.21 -13.54 0.97
C ILE A 43 -6.02 -14.76 1.84
N MET A 44 -6.67 -15.87 1.47
CA MET A 44 -6.59 -17.14 2.20
C MET A 44 -6.82 -17.00 3.72
N GLY A 45 -7.82 -16.20 4.12
CA GLY A 45 -8.15 -16.01 5.54
C GLY A 45 -7.25 -15.04 6.30
N VAL A 46 -6.29 -14.39 5.63
CA VAL A 46 -5.31 -13.50 6.26
C VAL A 46 -5.41 -12.09 5.68
N ASN A 47 -5.43 -11.09 6.56
CA ASN A 47 -5.35 -9.68 6.19
C ASN A 47 -3.91 -9.31 5.86
N ARG A 48 -3.71 -8.76 4.66
CA ARG A 48 -2.40 -8.38 4.15
C ARG A 48 -2.43 -6.95 3.65
N ILE A 49 -1.28 -6.28 3.68
CA ILE A 49 -1.08 -5.00 2.99
C ILE A 49 -0.49 -5.33 1.63
N GLU A 50 -1.27 -5.10 0.58
CA GLU A 50 -0.86 -5.36 -0.80
C GLU A 50 -0.37 -4.08 -1.47
N LEU A 51 0.71 -4.20 -2.24
CA LEU A 51 1.13 -3.22 -3.24
C LEU A 51 0.62 -3.66 -4.62
N ALA A 52 -0.29 -2.87 -5.19
CA ALA A 52 -0.86 -3.05 -6.51
C ALA A 52 -0.17 -2.16 -7.56
N ASP A 53 -0.42 -2.48 -8.83
CA ASP A 53 -0.02 -1.71 -10.01
C ASP A 53 1.49 -1.47 -10.18
N PHE A 54 2.30 -2.33 -9.55
CA PHE A 54 3.73 -2.42 -9.85
C PHE A 54 3.97 -3.15 -11.18
N ASN A 55 5.08 -2.85 -11.84
CA ASN A 55 5.53 -3.56 -13.04
C ASN A 55 6.67 -4.55 -12.73
N ASP A 56 6.93 -5.49 -13.63
CA ASP A 56 7.90 -6.57 -13.40
C ASP A 56 9.32 -6.07 -13.12
N THR A 57 9.72 -4.93 -13.70
CA THR A 57 11.06 -4.35 -13.48
C THR A 57 11.28 -3.84 -12.05
N MET A 58 10.19 -3.63 -11.29
CA MET A 58 10.24 -3.15 -9.90
C MET A 58 10.42 -4.28 -8.90
N ARG A 59 10.14 -5.53 -9.29
CA ARG A 59 10.09 -6.68 -8.40
C ARG A 59 11.34 -6.82 -7.54
N GLU A 60 12.52 -6.87 -8.17
CA GLU A 60 13.79 -7.05 -7.45
C GLU A 60 14.01 -5.93 -6.44
N ARG A 61 13.71 -4.68 -6.82
CA ARG A 61 13.84 -3.53 -5.92
C ARG A 61 12.86 -3.60 -4.74
N LEU A 62 11.62 -3.97 -4.99
CA LEU A 62 10.60 -4.12 -3.94
C LEU A 62 10.99 -5.23 -2.96
N SER A 63 11.52 -6.36 -3.46
CA SER A 63 12.07 -7.41 -2.62
C SER A 63 13.28 -6.94 -1.82
N ALA A 64 14.17 -6.14 -2.41
CA ALA A 64 15.31 -5.55 -1.69
C ALA A 64 14.89 -4.60 -0.55
N TYR A 65 13.71 -3.98 -0.63
CA TYR A 65 13.16 -3.19 0.49
C TYR A 65 12.63 -4.06 1.63
N GLY A 66 12.25 -5.31 1.34
CA GLY A 66 11.67 -6.26 2.29
C GLY A 66 10.23 -6.66 1.96
N LEU A 67 9.67 -6.24 0.82
CA LEU A 67 8.39 -6.79 0.36
C LEU A 67 8.58 -8.23 -0.09
N PHE A 68 7.54 -9.04 0.06
CA PHE A 68 7.55 -10.42 -0.41
C PHE A 68 6.46 -10.65 -1.43
N GLY A 69 6.74 -11.52 -2.40
CA GLY A 69 5.83 -11.88 -3.46
C GLY A 69 5.24 -13.26 -3.24
N GLU A 70 3.94 -13.42 -3.50
CA GLU A 70 3.28 -14.72 -3.60
C GLU A 70 2.53 -14.84 -4.92
N ILE A 71 2.48 -16.04 -5.47
CA ILE A 71 1.64 -16.35 -6.62
C ILE A 71 0.27 -16.76 -6.09
N ILE A 72 -0.74 -15.91 -6.30
CA ILE A 72 -2.11 -16.15 -5.89
C ILE A 72 -2.96 -16.23 -7.14
N SER A 73 -3.55 -17.41 -7.40
CA SER A 73 -4.37 -17.66 -8.58
C SER A 73 -3.66 -17.15 -9.83
N TRP A 74 -2.55 -17.81 -10.21
CA TRP A 74 -1.68 -17.51 -11.38
C TRP A 74 -1.04 -16.12 -11.47
N LYS A 75 -1.39 -15.18 -10.59
CA LYS A 75 -0.86 -13.80 -10.60
C LYS A 75 0.10 -13.58 -9.44
N LEU A 76 1.25 -12.97 -9.70
CA LEU A 76 2.10 -12.49 -8.60
C LEU A 76 1.46 -11.26 -7.93
N ARG A 77 1.42 -11.30 -6.61
CA ARG A 77 1.05 -10.19 -5.75
C ARG A 77 2.20 -9.88 -4.80
N MET A 78 2.42 -8.60 -4.52
CA MET A 78 3.47 -8.11 -3.62
C MET A 78 2.84 -7.61 -2.33
N PHE A 79 3.45 -7.94 -1.20
CA PHE A 79 2.94 -7.61 0.12
C PHE A 79 4.01 -6.97 1.00
N VAL A 80 3.56 -6.08 1.87
CA VAL A 80 4.35 -5.59 3.01
C VAL A 80 4.17 -6.59 4.17
N PRO A 81 5.25 -7.02 4.85
CA PRO A 81 5.14 -7.82 6.07
C PRO A 81 4.23 -7.16 7.12
N THR A 82 3.38 -7.95 7.77
CA THR A 82 2.44 -7.46 8.79
C THR A 82 3.00 -7.56 10.22
N ASP A 83 4.25 -7.97 10.37
CA ASP A 83 4.96 -8.04 11.65
C ASP A 83 5.62 -6.69 12.02
N ALA A 84 6.45 -6.70 13.07
CA ALA A 84 7.11 -5.50 13.59
C ALA A 84 8.06 -4.82 12.58
N SER A 85 8.50 -5.50 11.52
CA SER A 85 9.31 -4.91 10.46
C SER A 85 8.50 -4.09 9.46
N GLY A 86 7.18 -4.32 9.39
CA GLY A 86 6.25 -3.74 8.43
C GLY A 86 6.34 -2.22 8.33
N PRO A 87 6.23 -1.45 9.43
CA PRO A 87 6.35 0.01 9.40
C PRO A 87 7.68 0.50 8.82
N ALA A 88 8.80 -0.15 9.13
CA ALA A 88 10.11 0.26 8.61
C ALA A 88 10.23 -0.02 7.10
N ILE A 89 9.73 -1.17 6.64
CA ILE A 89 9.70 -1.53 5.21
C ILE A 89 8.77 -0.59 4.43
N LEU A 90 7.59 -0.29 4.99
CA LEU A 90 6.68 0.68 4.43
C LEU A 90 7.32 2.07 4.34
N GLY A 91 8.09 2.47 5.36
CA GLY A 91 8.85 3.73 5.34
C GLY A 91 9.78 3.85 4.14
N LYS A 92 10.57 2.81 3.83
CA LYS A 92 11.44 2.77 2.64
C LYS A 92 10.64 2.92 1.34
N LEU A 93 9.47 2.28 1.28
CA LEU A 93 8.59 2.37 0.12
C LEU A 93 8.05 3.80 -0.06
N LEU A 94 7.58 4.43 1.02
CA LEU A 94 7.02 5.79 1.00
C LEU A 94 8.09 6.86 0.75
N GLU A 95 9.33 6.65 1.18
CA GLU A 95 10.46 7.51 0.83
C GLU A 95 10.72 7.49 -0.68
N ARG A 96 10.68 6.30 -1.31
CA ARG A 96 10.92 6.17 -2.75
C ARG A 96 9.72 6.58 -3.61
N TYR A 97 8.52 6.25 -3.15
CA TYR A 97 7.23 6.47 -3.82
C TYR A 97 6.33 7.26 -2.87
N PRO A 98 6.47 8.60 -2.82
CA PRO A 98 5.71 9.41 -1.88
C PRO A 98 4.20 9.30 -2.12
N VAL A 99 3.43 9.38 -1.04
CA VAL A 99 1.97 9.39 -1.08
C VAL A 99 1.49 10.57 -1.91
N ARG A 100 0.62 10.29 -2.88
CA ARG A 100 -0.06 11.28 -3.71
C ARG A 100 -1.46 11.57 -3.21
N ARG A 101 -2.15 10.56 -2.70
CA ARG A 101 -3.52 10.67 -2.23
C ARG A 101 -3.82 9.61 -1.17
N ILE A 102 -4.62 10.00 -0.19
CA ILE A 102 -5.17 9.11 0.83
C ILE A 102 -6.66 9.03 0.56
N GLU A 103 -7.15 7.82 0.31
CA GLU A 103 -8.58 7.57 0.13
C GLU A 103 -9.13 6.79 1.33
N THR A 104 -10.37 7.12 1.71
CA THR A 104 -11.13 6.32 2.66
C THR A 104 -12.02 5.35 1.90
N ARG A 105 -11.90 4.06 2.21
CA ARG A 105 -12.82 3.05 1.70
C ARG A 105 -14.09 3.11 2.54
N GLU A 106 -15.14 3.67 1.98
CA GLU A 106 -16.49 3.55 2.54
C GLU A 106 -16.91 2.08 2.48
N ASP A 107 -17.39 1.54 3.60
CA ASP A 107 -17.95 0.20 3.63
C ASP A 107 -19.20 0.20 2.73
N ALA A 108 -19.13 -0.52 1.60
CA ALA A 108 -20.23 -0.72 0.68
C ALA A 108 -21.27 -1.71 1.23
#